data_AF-A0A1J8QBW9-F1
#
_entry.id   AF-A0A1J8QBW9-F1
#
_cell.length_a   1.000
_cell.length_b   1.000
_cell.length_c   1.000
_cell.angle_alpha   90.00
_cell.angle_beta   90.00
_cell.angle_gamma   90.00
#
_symmetry.space_group_name_H-M   'P 1'
#
loop_
_entity.id
_entity.type
_entity.pdbx_description
1 polymer ?
#
loop_
_entity_poly.entity_id
_entity_poly.type
_entity_poly.pdbx_seq_one_letter_code
_entity_poly.pdbx_strand_id
1 'polypeptide(L)'
;MSEWYDNQKKPSSTWRERLNASSEISGAKRDNLSANEQRKLAKLESMAEQLRRGKNVQNRQLQTWLSEDEFEQIEAEWQEQLELRKELKEIPDELRCYEEKLKQATFQFNRAEGYSNKGKHSIAKKFYDKSESLCEDALEILQEILHYDAHLRIWFDRDISFEAGSDLGADLVSLPRLVTSRSIEKKGSDCRLQTKLQVKLGVVGRAINTLKCSGNKDNAKEFDEVKSNELAAFLKIE
;
A
#
# COMPACT_ATOMS: atom_id res chain seq x y z
N MET A 1 -46.89 -14.35 -4.24
CA MET A 1 -45.88 -14.17 -3.18
C MET A 1 -45.37 -15.54 -2.80
N SER A 2 -44.12 -15.89 -3.15
CA SER A 2 -43.23 -16.83 -2.40
C SER A 2 -42.04 -17.39 -3.21
N GLU A 3 -41.90 -17.15 -4.51
CA GLU A 3 -40.74 -17.70 -5.25
C GLU A 3 -39.42 -16.93 -5.01
N TRP A 4 -39.49 -15.71 -4.48
CA TRP A 4 -38.29 -14.91 -4.17
C TRP A 4 -37.61 -15.36 -2.86
N TYR A 5 -38.36 -16.00 -1.96
CA TYR A 5 -37.87 -16.38 -0.62
C TYR A 5 -37.16 -17.74 -0.60
N ASP A 6 -37.41 -18.62 -1.57
CA ASP A 6 -36.84 -19.98 -1.61
C ASP A 6 -35.40 -20.03 -2.13
N ASN A 7 -34.94 -19.01 -2.87
CA ASN A 7 -33.57 -18.94 -3.37
C ASN A 7 -32.55 -18.41 -2.33
N GLN A 8 -33.01 -17.88 -1.20
CA GLN A 8 -32.15 -17.38 -0.12
C GLN A 8 -31.70 -18.49 0.86
N LYS A 9 -32.28 -19.70 0.77
CA LYS A 9 -32.01 -20.82 1.68
C LYS A 9 -31.10 -21.92 1.14
N LYS A 10 -30.58 -21.80 -0.10
CA LYS A 10 -29.56 -22.75 -0.56
C LYS A 10 -28.23 -22.40 0.12
N PRO A 11 -27.67 -23.25 1.01
CA PRO A 11 -26.34 -23.01 1.52
C PRO A 11 -25.42 -22.98 0.30
N SER A 12 -24.69 -21.89 0.15
CA SER A 12 -23.84 -21.62 -1.01
C SER A 12 -22.63 -22.57 -1.01
N SER A 13 -22.87 -23.85 -1.30
CA SER A 13 -21.84 -24.87 -1.49
C SER A 13 -20.90 -24.47 -2.63
N THR A 14 -21.40 -23.65 -3.57
CA THR A 14 -20.68 -23.11 -4.73
C THR A 14 -19.44 -22.29 -4.38
N TRP A 15 -19.41 -21.54 -3.26
CA TRP A 15 -18.19 -20.80 -2.87
C TRP A 15 -17.17 -21.70 -2.17
N ARG A 16 -17.63 -22.71 -1.42
CA ARG A 16 -16.74 -23.69 -0.79
C ARG A 16 -16.12 -24.60 -1.84
N GLU A 17 -16.90 -25.04 -2.83
CA GLU A 17 -16.42 -25.78 -4.00
C GLU A 17 -15.43 -24.93 -4.82
N ARG A 18 -15.69 -23.63 -5.00
CA ARG A 18 -14.75 -22.72 -5.67
C ARG A 18 -13.45 -22.48 -4.87
N LEU A 19 -13.53 -22.36 -3.56
CA LEU A 19 -12.34 -22.23 -2.70
C LEU A 19 -11.53 -23.53 -2.67
N ASN A 20 -12.21 -24.68 -2.56
CA ASN A 20 -11.58 -25.99 -2.60
C ASN A 20 -10.91 -26.22 -3.95
N ALA A 21 -11.61 -25.98 -5.07
CA ALA A 21 -11.04 -26.03 -6.41
C ALA A 21 -9.86 -25.06 -6.57
N SER A 22 -9.95 -23.83 -6.04
CA SER A 22 -8.84 -22.88 -6.07
C SER A 22 -7.65 -23.35 -5.21
N SER A 23 -7.91 -24.04 -4.10
CA SER A 23 -6.88 -24.59 -3.22
C SER A 23 -6.21 -25.84 -3.82
N GLU A 24 -6.99 -26.68 -4.50
CA GLU A 24 -6.54 -27.87 -5.23
C GLU A 24 -5.73 -27.45 -6.47
N ILE A 25 -6.16 -26.43 -7.22
CA ILE A 25 -5.38 -25.83 -8.31
C ILE A 25 -4.07 -25.22 -7.79
N SER A 26 -4.09 -24.60 -6.60
CA SER A 26 -2.89 -24.07 -5.96
C SER A 26 -1.97 -25.17 -5.40
N GLY A 27 -2.53 -26.34 -5.06
CA GLY A 27 -1.81 -27.55 -4.65
C GLY A 27 -1.15 -28.24 -5.83
N ALA A 28 -1.93 -28.58 -6.87
CA ALA A 28 -1.46 -29.21 -8.10
C ALA A 28 -0.42 -28.37 -8.86
N LYS A 29 -0.48 -27.03 -8.77
CA LYS A 29 0.57 -26.14 -9.32
C LYS A 29 1.91 -26.21 -8.57
N ARG A 30 1.93 -26.66 -7.31
CA ARG A 30 3.19 -26.92 -6.59
C ARG A 30 3.83 -28.24 -7.01
N ASP A 31 3.03 -29.17 -7.52
CA ASP A 31 3.46 -30.53 -7.86
C ASP A 31 4.16 -30.63 -9.22
N ASN A 32 4.03 -29.61 -10.09
CA ASN A 32 4.68 -29.55 -11.41
C ASN A 32 5.98 -28.72 -11.43
N LEU A 33 6.54 -28.42 -10.25
CA LEU A 33 7.82 -27.70 -10.12
C LEU A 33 8.96 -28.70 -9.97
N SER A 34 10.09 -28.45 -10.66
CA SER A 34 11.30 -29.23 -10.44
C SER A 34 11.71 -29.17 -8.97
N ALA A 35 12.34 -30.24 -8.45
CA ALA A 35 12.83 -30.27 -7.07
C ALA A 35 13.74 -29.07 -6.73
N ASN A 36 14.46 -28.53 -7.72
CA ASN A 36 15.26 -27.32 -7.56
C ASN A 36 14.40 -26.05 -7.44
N GLU A 37 13.31 -25.95 -8.20
CA GLU A 37 12.37 -24.83 -8.14
C GLU A 37 11.56 -24.85 -6.85
N GLN A 38 11.13 -26.03 -6.38
CA GLN A 38 10.49 -26.19 -5.07
C GLN A 38 11.43 -25.75 -3.93
N ARG A 39 12.72 -26.11 -3.99
CA ARG A 39 13.74 -25.65 -3.04
C ARG A 39 13.92 -24.13 -3.10
N LYS A 40 14.03 -23.56 -4.31
CA LYS A 40 14.14 -22.10 -4.52
C LYS A 40 12.92 -21.39 -3.93
N LEU A 41 11.72 -21.88 -4.22
CA LEU A 41 10.45 -21.33 -3.73
C LEU A 41 10.39 -21.35 -2.20
N ALA A 42 10.69 -22.48 -1.56
CA ALA A 42 10.67 -22.59 -0.11
C ALA A 42 11.65 -21.60 0.56
N LYS A 43 12.81 -21.37 -0.05
CA LYS A 43 13.81 -20.41 0.44
C LYS A 43 13.34 -18.96 0.26
N LEU A 44 12.78 -18.63 -0.90
CA LEU A 44 12.21 -17.30 -1.16
C LEU A 44 11.03 -17.00 -0.24
N GLU A 45 10.14 -17.96 0.00
CA GLU A 45 9.01 -17.80 0.95
C GLU A 45 9.50 -17.56 2.38
N SER A 46 10.53 -18.29 2.83
CA SER A 46 11.15 -18.07 4.14
C SER A 46 11.79 -16.68 4.25
N MET A 47 12.48 -16.21 3.20
CA MET A 47 13.05 -14.86 3.17
C MET A 47 11.96 -13.78 3.14
N ALA A 48 10.88 -13.98 2.37
CA ALA A 48 9.75 -13.06 2.35
C ALA A 48 9.08 -12.95 3.72
N GLU A 49 8.95 -14.07 4.45
CA GLU A 49 8.41 -14.06 5.81
C GLU A 49 9.33 -13.29 6.78
N GLN A 50 10.65 -13.46 6.68
CA GLN A 50 11.60 -12.68 7.46
C GLN A 50 11.47 -11.18 7.18
N LEU A 51 11.40 -10.78 5.91
CA LEU A 51 11.22 -9.39 5.51
C LEU A 51 9.89 -8.81 6.00
N ARG A 52 8.78 -9.58 5.93
CA ARG A 52 7.47 -9.19 6.50
C ARG A 52 7.51 -8.97 8.01
N ARG A 53 8.32 -9.77 8.72
CA ARG A 53 8.58 -9.62 10.16
C ARG A 53 9.57 -8.48 10.47
N GLY A 54 10.02 -7.71 9.48
CA GLY A 54 10.97 -6.62 9.64
C GLY A 54 12.42 -7.07 9.88
N LYS A 55 12.73 -8.36 9.68
CA LYS A 55 14.09 -8.88 9.82
C LYS A 55 14.91 -8.56 8.56
N ASN A 56 16.18 -8.22 8.76
CA ASN A 56 17.09 -7.96 7.66
C ASN A 56 17.51 -9.28 6.99
N VAL A 57 17.42 -9.33 5.66
CA VAL A 57 17.97 -10.41 4.82
C VAL A 57 19.21 -9.88 4.11
N GLN A 58 20.33 -10.58 4.26
CA GLN A 58 21.61 -10.16 3.70
C GLN A 58 21.60 -10.22 2.17
N ASN A 59 22.25 -9.26 1.51
CA ASN A 59 22.30 -9.21 0.04
C ASN A 59 22.92 -10.47 -0.56
N ARG A 60 23.95 -11.05 0.07
CA ARG A 60 24.55 -12.32 -0.35
C ARG A 60 23.54 -13.47 -0.37
N GLN A 61 22.63 -13.51 0.60
CA GLN A 61 21.57 -14.54 0.64
C GLN A 61 20.58 -14.32 -0.50
N LEU A 62 20.16 -13.08 -0.76
CA LEU A 62 19.28 -12.75 -1.88
C LEU A 62 19.92 -13.12 -3.22
N GLN A 63 21.18 -12.76 -3.43
CA GLN A 63 21.94 -13.05 -4.65
C GLN A 63 22.12 -14.56 -4.91
N THR A 64 22.08 -15.40 -3.87
CA THR A 64 22.17 -16.86 -4.02
C THR A 64 20.88 -17.46 -4.60
N TRP A 65 19.74 -16.85 -4.32
CA TRP A 65 18.42 -17.42 -4.65
C TRP A 65 17.64 -16.62 -5.69
N LEU A 66 18.05 -15.40 -6.00
CA LEU A 66 17.53 -14.59 -7.10
C LEU A 66 18.45 -14.75 -8.32
N SER A 67 17.87 -14.60 -9.50
CA SER A 67 18.67 -14.39 -10.72
C SER A 67 19.38 -13.04 -10.68
N GLU A 68 20.36 -12.86 -11.57
CA GLU A 68 21.10 -11.60 -11.70
C GLU A 68 20.15 -10.43 -11.98
N ASP A 69 19.27 -10.56 -12.97
CA ASP A 69 18.26 -9.55 -13.31
C ASP A 69 17.32 -9.21 -12.13
N GLU A 70 16.81 -10.24 -11.43
CA GLU A 70 15.95 -10.03 -10.25
C GLU A 70 16.70 -9.32 -9.12
N PHE A 71 17.99 -9.62 -8.94
CA PHE A 71 18.81 -8.98 -7.92
C PHE A 71 19.13 -7.52 -8.29
N GLU A 72 19.48 -7.25 -9.54
CA GLU A 72 19.70 -5.89 -10.06
C GLU A 72 18.46 -5.01 -9.93
N GLN A 73 17.27 -5.59 -10.12
CA GLN A 73 16.00 -4.89 -9.92
C GLN A 73 15.85 -4.31 -8.50
N ILE A 74 16.42 -4.96 -7.46
CA ILE A 74 16.40 -4.41 -6.09
C ILE A 74 17.12 -3.08 -6.04
N GLU A 75 18.29 -2.98 -6.69
CA GLU A 75 19.09 -1.76 -6.65
C GLU A 75 18.47 -0.68 -7.54
N ALA A 76 17.96 -1.03 -8.72
CA ALA A 76 17.24 -0.10 -9.59
C ALA A 76 16.03 0.54 -8.88
N GLU A 77 15.14 -0.29 -8.29
CA GLU A 77 13.97 0.20 -7.54
C GLU A 77 14.40 1.01 -6.30
N TRP A 78 15.53 0.67 -5.68
CA TRP A 78 16.06 1.45 -4.56
C TRP A 78 16.60 2.81 -5.02
N GLN A 79 17.22 2.91 -6.19
CA GLN A 79 17.67 4.19 -6.77
C GLN A 79 16.48 5.08 -7.13
N GLU A 80 15.43 4.52 -7.75
CA GLU A 80 14.16 5.25 -8.00
C GLU A 80 13.59 5.80 -6.68
N GLN A 81 13.61 4.99 -5.61
CA GLN A 81 13.20 5.44 -4.27
C GLN A 81 14.11 6.51 -3.67
N LEU A 82 15.37 6.62 -4.07
CA LEU A 82 16.25 7.72 -3.66
C LEU A 82 15.95 8.99 -4.45
N GLU A 83 15.67 8.89 -5.74
CA GLU A 83 15.28 10.02 -6.58
C GLU A 83 13.94 10.61 -6.14
N LEU A 84 12.93 9.76 -5.92
CA LEU A 84 11.65 10.17 -5.34
C LEU A 84 11.83 10.90 -4.00
N ARG A 85 12.74 10.45 -3.14
CA ARG A 85 13.03 11.15 -1.87
C ARG A 85 13.69 12.51 -2.08
N LYS A 86 14.47 12.70 -3.14
CA LYS A 86 15.06 14.01 -3.48
C LYS A 86 13.98 14.95 -3.99
N GLU A 87 13.12 14.47 -4.89
CA GLU A 87 11.99 15.26 -5.41
C GLU A 87 11.05 15.68 -4.29
N LEU A 88 10.69 14.75 -3.39
CA LEU A 88 9.82 15.03 -2.25
C LEU A 88 10.42 15.98 -1.21
N LYS A 89 11.73 16.25 -1.28
CA LYS A 89 12.37 17.25 -0.43
C LYS A 89 12.00 18.67 -0.87
N GLU A 90 11.74 18.86 -2.17
CA GLU A 90 11.31 20.14 -2.74
C GLU A 90 9.79 20.29 -2.56
N ILE A 91 9.36 20.58 -1.34
CA ILE A 91 7.94 20.83 -1.00
C ILE A 91 7.46 22.07 -1.79
N PRO A 92 6.37 21.97 -2.58
CA PRO A 92 5.75 23.09 -3.27
C PRO A 92 5.52 24.29 -2.35
N ASP A 93 5.84 25.50 -2.82
CA ASP A 93 5.78 26.71 -2.00
C ASP A 93 4.36 27.00 -1.51
N GLU A 94 3.33 26.62 -2.29
CA GLU A 94 1.92 26.72 -1.92
C GLU A 94 1.61 25.93 -0.63
N LEU A 95 2.19 24.73 -0.50
CA LEU A 95 2.02 23.89 0.68
C LEU A 95 2.78 24.42 1.91
N ARG A 96 3.81 25.26 1.71
CA ARG A 96 4.54 25.87 2.84
C ARG A 96 3.66 26.85 3.61
N CYS A 97 2.80 27.61 2.93
CA CYS A 97 1.86 28.52 3.56
C CYS A 97 0.90 27.77 4.50
N TYR A 98 0.36 26.63 4.04
CA TYR A 98 -0.47 25.76 4.85
C TYR A 98 0.29 25.18 6.06
N GLU A 99 1.51 24.66 5.83
CA GLU A 99 2.31 24.06 6.90
C GLU A 99 2.66 25.09 7.99
N GLU A 100 2.98 26.32 7.59
CA GLU A 100 3.31 27.40 8.52
C GLU A 100 2.12 27.78 9.41
N LYS A 101 0.91 27.86 8.85
CA LYS A 101 -0.32 28.09 9.62
C LYS A 101 -0.58 26.97 10.63
N LEU A 102 -0.40 25.73 10.21
CA LEU A 102 -0.50 24.57 11.11
C LEU A 102 0.52 24.61 12.25
N LYS A 103 1.77 25.03 11.98
CA LYS A 103 2.80 25.20 13.02
C LYS A 103 2.39 26.28 14.02
N GLN A 104 1.88 27.42 13.53
CA GLN A 104 1.39 28.50 14.37
C GLN A 104 0.23 28.04 15.26
N ALA A 105 -0.77 27.35 14.69
CA ALA A 105 -1.90 26.80 15.43
C ALA A 105 -1.41 25.86 16.54
N THR A 106 -0.55 24.90 16.19
CA THR A 106 0.03 23.94 17.13
C THR A 106 0.79 24.64 18.26
N PHE A 107 1.54 25.70 17.94
CA PHE A 107 2.25 26.48 18.94
C PHE A 107 1.31 27.17 19.92
N GLN A 108 0.23 27.81 19.43
CA GLN A 108 -0.75 28.47 20.30
C GLN A 108 -1.50 27.46 21.17
N PHE A 109 -1.86 26.31 20.62
CA PHE A 109 -2.47 25.21 21.37
C PHE A 109 -1.57 24.72 22.51
N ASN A 110 -0.31 24.39 22.22
CA ASN A 110 0.65 23.94 23.23
C ASN A 110 0.89 25.01 24.30
N ARG A 111 0.86 26.29 23.91
CA ARG A 111 0.94 27.41 24.83
C ARG A 111 -0.30 27.50 25.73
N ALA A 112 -1.49 27.28 25.18
CA ALA A 112 -2.75 27.23 25.92
C ALA A 112 -2.74 26.11 26.97
N GLU A 113 -2.34 24.90 26.57
CA GLU A 113 -2.15 23.74 27.47
C GLU A 113 -1.23 24.11 28.65
N GLY A 114 -0.11 24.77 28.35
CA GLY A 114 0.83 25.24 29.37
C GLY A 114 0.24 26.22 30.39
N TYR A 115 -0.72 27.05 30.00
CA TYR A 115 -1.44 27.94 30.93
C TYR A 115 -2.59 27.22 31.66
N SER A 116 -3.29 26.33 30.96
CA SER A 116 -4.40 25.53 31.51
C SER A 116 -3.91 24.65 32.65
N ASN A 117 -2.77 23.95 32.45
CA ASN A 117 -2.13 23.12 33.47
C ASN A 117 -1.67 23.90 34.71
N LYS A 118 -1.52 25.24 34.60
CA LYS A 118 -1.19 26.14 35.72
C LYS A 118 -2.43 26.77 36.37
N GLY A 119 -3.64 26.32 36.01
CA GLY A 119 -4.91 26.85 36.50
C GLY A 119 -5.29 28.22 35.91
N LYS A 120 -4.57 28.72 34.89
CA LYS A 120 -4.82 30.04 34.27
C LYS A 120 -5.78 29.93 33.09
N HIS A 121 -6.98 29.41 33.34
CA HIS A 121 -7.94 29.06 32.28
C HIS A 121 -8.41 30.23 31.42
N SER A 122 -8.54 31.44 31.99
CA SER A 122 -8.97 32.62 31.21
C SER A 122 -7.93 33.06 30.16
N ILE A 123 -6.64 32.89 30.45
CA ILE A 123 -5.56 33.16 29.51
C ILE A 123 -5.44 32.00 28.51
N ALA A 124 -5.55 30.75 28.98
CA ALA A 124 -5.54 29.57 28.14
C ALA A 124 -6.64 29.65 27.06
N LYS A 125 -7.86 30.04 27.44
CA LYS A 125 -8.98 30.22 26.52
C LYS A 125 -8.62 31.12 25.33
N LYS A 126 -8.01 32.28 25.57
CA LYS A 126 -7.59 33.20 24.48
C LYS A 126 -6.62 32.54 23.50
N PHE A 127 -5.74 31.66 23.98
CA PHE A 127 -4.81 30.93 23.13
C PHE A 127 -5.47 29.75 22.40
N TYR A 128 -6.45 29.08 23.01
CA TYR A 128 -7.28 28.10 22.31
C TYR A 128 -8.09 28.76 21.19
N ASP A 129 -8.82 29.85 21.49
CA ASP A 129 -9.59 30.61 20.51
C ASP A 129 -8.69 31.05 19.34
N LYS A 130 -7.44 31.44 19.62
CA LYS A 130 -6.48 31.82 18.58
C LYS A 130 -5.99 30.62 17.77
N SER A 131 -5.79 29.46 18.40
CA SER A 131 -5.43 28.22 17.72
C SER A 131 -6.53 27.76 16.78
N GLU A 132 -7.80 27.83 17.22
CA GLU A 132 -8.97 27.48 16.43
C GLU A 132 -9.08 28.37 15.19
N SER A 133 -8.98 29.69 15.35
CA SER A 133 -8.93 30.63 14.22
C SER A 133 -7.78 30.33 13.24
N LEU A 134 -6.61 29.90 13.72
CA LEU A 134 -5.50 29.51 12.83
C LEU A 134 -5.76 28.18 12.11
N CYS A 135 -6.56 27.29 12.70
CA CYS A 135 -6.98 26.05 12.05
C CYS A 135 -8.02 26.32 10.96
N GLU A 136 -8.93 27.27 11.18
CA GLU A 136 -9.86 27.78 10.15
C GLU A 136 -9.09 28.40 8.97
N ASP A 137 -8.14 29.31 9.25
CA ASP A 137 -7.26 29.89 8.22
C ASP A 137 -6.53 28.79 7.42
N ALA A 138 -6.03 27.75 8.10
CA ALA A 138 -5.32 26.65 7.45
C ALA A 138 -6.27 25.82 6.56
N LEU A 139 -7.50 25.60 7.00
CA LEU A 139 -8.51 24.88 6.23
C LEU A 139 -8.91 25.63 4.96
N GLU A 140 -9.02 26.97 5.04
CA GLU A 140 -9.28 27.83 3.89
C GLU A 140 -8.14 27.73 2.86
N ILE A 141 -6.89 27.90 3.30
CA ILE A 141 -5.71 27.75 2.43
C ILE A 141 -5.68 26.36 1.79
N LEU A 142 -5.99 25.31 2.56
CA LEU A 142 -6.04 23.95 2.03
C LEU A 142 -7.09 23.81 0.91
N GLN A 143 -8.27 24.41 1.11
CA GLN A 143 -9.33 24.40 0.12
C GLN A 143 -8.92 25.17 -1.15
N GLU A 144 -8.30 26.34 -1.01
CA GLU A 144 -7.78 27.13 -2.14
C GLU A 144 -6.75 26.34 -2.95
N ILE A 145 -5.76 25.76 -2.27
CA ILE A 145 -4.69 24.97 -2.90
C ILE A 145 -5.29 23.80 -3.70
N LEU A 146 -6.21 23.04 -3.09
CA LEU A 146 -6.79 21.87 -3.75
C LEU A 146 -7.83 22.21 -4.81
N HIS A 147 -8.43 23.40 -4.74
CA HIS A 147 -9.27 23.92 -5.80
C HIS A 147 -8.45 24.31 -7.04
N TYR A 148 -7.26 24.89 -6.83
CA TYR A 148 -6.35 25.24 -7.91
C TYR A 148 -5.64 24.01 -8.51
N ASP A 149 -5.05 23.17 -7.67
CA ASP A 149 -4.39 21.93 -8.08
C ASP A 149 -4.79 20.75 -7.20
N ALA A 150 -5.71 19.94 -7.73
CA ALA A 150 -6.18 18.73 -7.07
C ALA A 150 -5.09 17.64 -6.95
N HIS A 151 -4.02 17.68 -7.76
CA HIS A 151 -2.92 16.72 -7.67
C HIS A 151 -2.10 16.87 -6.40
N LEU A 152 -2.13 18.04 -5.76
CA LEU A 152 -1.43 18.27 -4.50
C LEU A 152 -1.97 17.43 -3.34
N ARG A 153 -3.14 16.79 -3.49
CA ARG A 153 -3.67 15.79 -2.56
C ARG A 153 -2.64 14.70 -2.21
N ILE A 154 -1.77 14.32 -3.15
CA ILE A 154 -0.75 13.28 -2.93
C ILE A 154 0.28 13.63 -1.85
N TRP A 155 0.39 14.90 -1.46
CA TRP A 155 1.34 15.36 -0.46
C TRP A 155 0.84 15.26 0.97
N PHE A 156 -0.42 14.88 1.17
CA PHE A 156 -1.04 14.75 2.47
C PHE A 156 -1.10 13.29 2.96
N ASP A 157 -1.10 13.12 4.27
CA ASP A 157 -1.04 11.83 4.95
C ASP A 157 -2.40 11.10 5.05
N ARG A 158 -3.46 11.71 4.55
CA ARG A 158 -4.84 11.20 4.55
C ARG A 158 -5.61 11.76 3.37
N ASP A 159 -6.68 11.06 2.98
CA ASP A 159 -7.60 11.54 1.96
C ASP A 159 -8.35 12.78 2.44
N ILE A 160 -8.54 13.73 1.53
CA ILE A 160 -9.16 15.02 1.81
C ILE A 160 -10.49 15.11 1.05
N SER A 161 -11.58 15.08 1.82
CA SER A 161 -12.93 15.35 1.33
C SER A 161 -13.50 16.55 2.07
N PHE A 162 -14.16 17.44 1.33
CA PHE A 162 -14.88 18.60 1.88
C PHE A 162 -16.40 18.33 1.97
N GLU A 163 -16.83 17.09 1.74
CA GLU A 163 -18.24 16.71 1.84
C GLU A 163 -18.71 16.64 3.30
N ALA A 164 -20.01 16.87 3.50
CA ALA A 164 -20.63 16.78 4.82
C ALA A 164 -20.54 15.34 5.36
N GLY A 165 -19.99 15.19 6.57
CA GLY A 165 -19.75 13.89 7.20
C GLY A 165 -18.35 13.32 6.98
N SER A 166 -17.45 14.07 6.33
CA SER A 166 -16.02 13.74 6.31
C SER A 166 -15.35 14.00 7.67
N ASP A 167 -14.22 13.35 7.91
CA ASP A 167 -13.40 13.54 9.13
C ASP A 167 -12.61 14.88 9.12
N LEU A 168 -12.72 15.66 8.05
CA LEU A 168 -12.04 16.93 7.88
C LEU A 168 -12.75 18.03 8.69
N GLY A 169 -11.99 18.78 9.47
CA GLY A 169 -12.51 19.88 10.29
C GLY A 169 -11.41 20.87 10.67
N ALA A 170 -11.82 22.02 11.19
CA ALA A 170 -10.93 23.10 11.63
C ALA A 170 -10.29 22.83 13.00
N ASP A 171 -9.80 21.60 13.21
CA ASP A 171 -9.07 21.18 14.42
C ASP A 171 -7.73 20.54 14.06
N LEU A 172 -6.77 20.63 14.96
CA LEU A 172 -5.42 20.11 14.79
C LEU A 172 -5.37 18.61 14.49
N VAL A 173 -6.30 17.83 15.04
CA VAL A 173 -6.33 16.36 14.88
C VAL A 173 -6.93 15.97 13.52
N SER A 174 -7.96 16.71 13.10
CA SER A 174 -8.68 16.47 11.84
C SER A 174 -7.88 16.95 10.63
N LEU A 175 -7.16 18.06 10.74
CA LEU A 175 -6.42 18.66 9.62
C LEU A 175 -5.32 17.71 9.08
N PRO A 176 -5.24 17.54 7.75
CA PRO A 176 -4.26 16.67 7.11
C PRO A 176 -2.85 17.22 7.29
N ARG A 177 -1.86 16.34 7.45
CA ARG A 177 -0.46 16.72 7.59
C ARG A 177 0.28 16.37 6.32
N LEU A 178 1.27 17.18 5.98
CA LEU A 178 2.18 16.83 4.89
C LEU A 178 2.90 15.52 5.24
N VAL A 179 3.11 14.70 4.24
CA VAL A 179 3.77 13.40 4.39
C VAL A 179 5.20 13.54 4.94
N THR A 180 5.87 14.63 4.56
CA THR A 180 7.21 15.04 5.03
C THR A 180 7.21 15.57 6.46
N SER A 181 6.03 15.88 7.03
CA SER A 181 5.91 16.44 8.37
C SER A 181 6.35 15.45 9.46
N ARG A 182 6.85 16.00 10.57
CA ARG A 182 7.22 15.27 11.79
C ARG A 182 6.18 15.40 12.91
N SER A 183 5.01 15.97 12.62
CA SER A 183 3.93 16.13 13.60
C SER A 183 3.49 14.78 14.19
N ILE A 184 3.09 14.78 15.46
CA ILE A 184 2.49 13.62 16.13
C ILE A 184 1.09 13.29 15.57
N GLU A 185 0.39 14.31 15.06
CA GLU A 185 -0.94 14.15 14.47
C GLU A 185 -0.92 13.52 13.06
N LYS A 186 0.27 13.12 12.57
CA LYS A 186 0.42 12.48 11.28
C LYS A 186 -0.07 11.03 11.36
N LYS A 187 -1.08 10.68 10.56
CA LYS A 187 -1.75 9.37 10.53
C LYS A 187 -1.19 8.40 9.49
N GLY A 188 -0.33 8.87 8.57
CA GLY A 188 0.20 8.06 7.47
C GLY A 188 1.69 8.30 7.19
N SER A 189 2.36 7.25 6.72
CA SER A 189 3.63 7.39 5.98
C SER A 189 3.32 7.54 4.48
N ASP A 190 4.25 8.11 3.71
CA ASP A 190 4.08 8.18 2.26
C ASP A 190 3.88 6.76 1.71
N CYS A 191 2.72 6.51 1.09
CA CYS A 191 2.49 5.23 0.42
C CYS A 191 3.45 5.04 -0.76
N ARG A 192 4.02 6.13 -1.31
CA ARG A 192 5.00 6.09 -2.40
C ARG A 192 6.40 5.69 -1.92
N LEU A 193 6.74 5.98 -0.65
CA LEU A 193 8.07 5.72 -0.12
C LEU A 193 8.15 4.33 0.47
N GLN A 194 9.02 3.52 -0.12
CA GLN A 194 9.32 2.17 0.32
C GLN A 194 10.65 2.13 1.06
N THR A 195 10.68 1.43 2.19
CA THR A 195 11.93 1.07 2.87
C THR A 195 12.72 0.07 2.03
N LYS A 196 14.03 -0.01 2.24
CA LYS A 196 14.88 -0.99 1.53
C LYS A 196 14.41 -2.44 1.77
N LEU A 197 13.80 -2.72 2.92
CA LEU A 197 13.19 -4.03 3.21
C LEU A 197 11.94 -4.28 2.37
N GLN A 198 11.08 -3.27 2.18
CA GLN A 198 9.88 -3.37 1.34
C GLN A 198 10.23 -3.55 -0.14
N VAL A 199 11.25 -2.85 -0.65
CA VAL A 199 11.76 -3.05 -2.02
C VAL A 199 12.24 -4.49 -2.21
N LYS A 200 13.07 -4.99 -1.28
CA LYS A 200 13.50 -6.40 -1.27
C LYS A 200 12.31 -7.37 -1.23
N LEU A 201 11.30 -7.09 -0.40
CA LEU A 201 10.10 -7.92 -0.28
C LEU A 201 9.30 -7.92 -1.58
N GLY A 202 9.20 -6.79 -2.27
CA GLY A 202 8.53 -6.65 -3.56
C GLY A 202 9.18 -7.52 -4.63
N VAL A 203 10.50 -7.42 -4.79
CA VAL A 203 11.27 -8.25 -5.73
C VAL A 203 11.13 -9.73 -5.40
N VAL A 204 11.36 -10.12 -4.14
CA VAL A 204 11.23 -11.52 -3.72
C VAL A 204 9.80 -12.04 -3.94
N GLY A 205 8.79 -11.21 -3.67
CA GLY A 205 7.39 -11.53 -3.92
C GLY A 205 7.09 -11.76 -5.40
N ARG A 206 7.65 -10.94 -6.30
CA ARG A 206 7.55 -11.13 -7.76
C ARG A 206 8.25 -12.42 -8.19
N ALA A 207 9.46 -12.69 -7.71
CA ALA A 207 10.17 -13.94 -7.99
C ALA A 207 9.35 -15.18 -7.57
N ILE A 208 8.73 -15.15 -6.38
CA ILE A 208 7.83 -16.21 -5.92
C ILE A 208 6.63 -16.37 -6.86
N ASN A 209 6.00 -15.26 -7.26
CA ASN A 209 4.85 -15.30 -8.17
C ASN A 209 5.25 -15.84 -9.55
N THR A 210 6.40 -15.43 -10.09
CA THR A 210 6.94 -15.95 -11.35
C THR A 210 7.11 -17.46 -11.28
N LEU A 211 7.69 -18.00 -10.21
CA LEU A 211 7.85 -19.45 -10.01
C LEU A 211 6.49 -20.17 -9.86
N LYS A 212 5.54 -19.58 -9.13
CA LYS A 212 4.19 -20.15 -8.99
C LYS A 212 3.41 -20.13 -10.31
N CYS A 213 3.70 -19.20 -11.20
CA CYS A 213 3.05 -19.06 -12.51
C CYS A 213 3.77 -19.85 -13.62
N SER A 214 5.08 -20.08 -13.54
CA SER A 214 5.86 -20.81 -14.56
C SER A 214 5.56 -22.30 -14.59
N GLY A 215 5.24 -22.94 -13.45
CA GLY A 215 4.76 -24.33 -13.39
C GLY A 215 3.42 -24.60 -14.11
N ASN A 216 2.82 -23.57 -14.72
CA ASN A 216 1.58 -23.65 -15.49
C ASN A 216 1.82 -23.89 -17.00
N LYS A 217 3.06 -23.78 -17.49
CA LYS A 217 3.36 -23.85 -18.94
C LYS A 217 3.43 -25.28 -19.50
N ASP A 218 3.75 -26.27 -18.68
CA ASP A 218 3.90 -27.65 -19.16
C ASP A 218 2.55 -28.36 -19.36
N ASN A 219 1.53 -28.01 -18.55
CA ASN A 219 0.17 -28.49 -18.75
C ASN A 219 -0.52 -27.88 -19.99
N ALA A 220 -0.13 -26.68 -20.43
CA ALA A 220 -0.72 -26.06 -21.62
C ALA A 220 -0.26 -26.76 -22.92
N LYS A 221 1.00 -27.19 -22.97
CA LYS A 221 1.55 -27.91 -24.12
C LYS A 221 0.96 -29.31 -24.26
N GLU A 222 0.78 -30.02 -23.15
CA GLU A 222 0.18 -31.37 -23.15
C GLU A 222 -1.29 -31.34 -23.61
N PHE A 223 -2.06 -30.30 -23.23
CA PHE A 223 -3.43 -30.11 -23.72
C PHE A 223 -3.52 -29.72 -25.20
N ASP A 224 -2.58 -28.94 -25.72
CA ASP A 224 -2.53 -28.57 -27.14
C ASP A 224 -2.10 -29.76 -28.02
N GLU A 225 -1.20 -30.62 -27.53
CA GLU A 225 -0.75 -31.83 -28.23
C GLU A 225 -1.85 -32.91 -28.26
N VAL A 226 -2.62 -33.07 -27.18
CA VAL A 226 -3.78 -33.98 -27.13
C VAL A 226 -4.89 -33.52 -28.08
N LYS A 227 -5.22 -32.22 -28.13
CA LYS A 227 -6.22 -31.68 -29.08
C LYS A 227 -5.78 -31.84 -30.54
N SER A 228 -4.50 -31.65 -30.82
CA SER A 228 -3.94 -31.84 -32.17
C SER A 228 -4.04 -33.31 -32.62
N ASN A 229 -3.78 -34.25 -31.71
CA ASN A 229 -3.90 -35.69 -31.97
C ASN A 229 -5.35 -36.16 -32.11
N GLU A 230 -6.29 -35.61 -31.32
CA GLU A 230 -7.73 -35.88 -31.45
C GLU A 230 -8.29 -35.35 -32.79
N LEU A 231 -7.88 -34.15 -33.22
CA LEU A 231 -8.23 -33.59 -34.53
C LEU A 231 -7.65 -34.41 -35.69
N ALA A 232 -6.41 -34.88 -35.56
CA ALA A 232 -5.76 -35.73 -36.56
C ALA A 232 -6.39 -37.14 -36.65
N ALA A 233 -6.94 -37.66 -35.55
CA ALA A 233 -7.70 -38.91 -35.54
C ALA A 233 -9.09 -38.74 -36.19
N PHE A 234 -9.72 -37.58 -36.00
CA PHE A 234 -11.01 -37.24 -36.61
C PHE A 234 -10.93 -37.09 -38.14
N LEU A 235 -9.82 -36.57 -38.66
CA LEU A 235 -9.59 -36.34 -40.09
C LEU A 235 -9.11 -37.59 -40.88
N LYS A 236 -8.84 -38.72 -40.20
CA LYS A 236 -8.43 -39.99 -40.84
C LYS A 236 -9.59 -40.97 -41.03
N ILE A 237 -10.81 -40.57 -40.69
CA ILE A 237 -12.04 -41.35 -40.92
C ILE A 237 -12.71 -40.80 -42.19
N GLU A 238 -12.13 -41.08 -43.35
CA GLU A 238 -12.77 -41.04 -44.67
C GLU A 238 -12.15 -42.13 -45.56
#